data_AF-A0A0L8GC99-F1
#
_entry.id   AF-A0A0L8GC99-F1
#
_cell.length_a   1.000
_cell.length_b   1.000
_cell.length_c   1.000
_cell.angle_alpha   90.00
_cell.angle_beta   90.00
_cell.angle_gamma   90.00
#
_symmetry.space_group_name_H-M   'P 1'
#
loop_
_entity.id
_entity.type
_entity.pdbx_description
1 polymer ?
#
loop_
_entity_poly.entity_id
_entity_poly.type
_entity_poly.pdbx_seq_one_letter_code
_entity_poly.pdbx_strand_id
1 'polypeptide(L)' 'HSANTPLWRHTIKTGSADFEKARVATAELKRREKKQRLLLPKPTPSIPCPQCPRMFHATFGLRSHLRFEHQGK' A
#
# COMPACT_ATOMS: atom_id res chain seq x y z
N HIS A 1 -0.78 44.06 -24.38
CA HIS A 1 0.42 43.65 -23.61
C HIS A 1 0.40 42.12 -23.46
N SER A 2 1.11 41.38 -24.32
CA SER A 2 1.17 39.90 -24.28
C SER A 2 2.62 39.45 -24.09
N ALA A 3 3.18 39.76 -22.93
CA ALA A 3 4.58 39.47 -22.60
C ALA A 3 4.66 38.69 -21.28
N ASN A 4 4.22 37.42 -21.31
CA ASN A 4 4.63 36.41 -20.33
C ASN A 4 4.29 34.96 -20.73
N THR A 5 3.61 34.76 -21.87
CA THR A 5 3.10 33.46 -22.35
C THR A 5 4.13 32.32 -22.45
N PRO A 6 5.34 32.54 -23.01
CA PRO A 6 6.32 31.47 -23.14
C PRO A 6 6.98 31.09 -21.81
N LEU A 7 7.20 32.05 -20.91
CA LEU A 7 7.86 31.81 -19.62
C LEU A 7 6.95 31.02 -18.66
N TRP A 8 5.65 31.34 -18.56
CA TRP A 8 4.75 30.58 -17.69
C TRP A 8 4.62 29.13 -18.13
N ARG A 9 4.55 28.87 -19.45
CA ARG A 9 4.46 27.50 -19.99
C ARG A 9 5.71 26.71 -19.64
N HIS A 10 6.88 27.32 -19.75
CA HIS A 10 8.14 26.71 -19.36
C HIS A 10 8.15 26.38 -17.86
N THR A 11 7.83 27.35 -17.00
CA THR A 11 7.80 27.15 -15.54
C THR A 11 6.83 26.05 -15.11
N ILE A 12 5.62 26.02 -15.69
CA ILE A 12 4.64 24.95 -15.41
C ILE A 12 5.14 23.59 -15.88
N LYS A 13 5.75 23.51 -17.07
CA LYS A 13 6.31 22.25 -17.60
C LYS A 13 7.40 21.71 -16.67
N THR A 14 8.34 22.56 -16.27
CA THR A 14 9.44 22.16 -15.38
C THR A 14 8.91 21.74 -14.00
N GLY A 15 8.06 22.55 -13.39
CA GLY A 15 7.46 22.22 -12.09
C GLY A 15 6.67 20.91 -12.11
N SER A 16 5.91 20.67 -13.18
CA SER A 16 5.19 19.40 -13.35
C SER A 16 6.14 18.21 -13.56
N ALA A 17 7.22 18.38 -14.31
CA ALA A 17 8.20 17.32 -14.53
C ALA A 17 8.92 16.95 -13.23
N ASP A 18 9.29 17.94 -12.41
CA ASP A 18 9.97 17.71 -11.14
C ASP A 18 9.02 17.10 -10.10
N PHE A 19 7.77 17.54 -10.06
CA PHE A 19 6.74 16.90 -9.25
C PHE A 19 6.54 15.43 -9.65
N GLU A 20 6.50 15.14 -10.96
CA GLU A 20 6.34 13.78 -11.44
C GLU A 20 7.53 12.90 -11.03
N LYS A 21 8.76 13.40 -11.20
CA LYS A 21 9.97 12.69 -10.75
C LYS A 21 9.91 12.38 -9.25
N ALA A 22 9.54 13.36 -8.42
CA ALA A 22 9.41 13.17 -6.98
C ALA A 22 8.33 12.13 -6.63
N ARG A 23 7.20 12.16 -7.33
CA ARG A 23 6.10 11.21 -7.17
C ARG A 23 6.53 9.78 -7.52
N VAL A 24 7.22 9.61 -8.65
CA VAL A 24 7.75 8.30 -9.09
C VAL A 24 8.79 7.79 -8.12
N ALA A 25 9.76 8.61 -7.71
CA ALA A 25 10.79 8.22 -6.74
C ALA A 25 10.18 7.77 -5.41
N THR A 26 9.17 8.49 -4.92
CA THR A 26 8.44 8.12 -3.70
C THR A 26 7.70 6.79 -3.88
N ALA A 27 7.06 6.57 -5.03
CA ALA A 27 6.39 5.30 -5.32
C ALA A 27 7.37 4.13 -5.41
N GLU A 28 8.55 4.34 -6.00
CA GLU A 28 9.60 3.33 -6.07
C GLU A 28 10.17 2.98 -4.69
N LEU A 29 10.41 3.97 -3.83
CA LEU A 29 10.86 3.75 -2.46
C LEU A 29 9.85 2.87 -1.70
N LYS A 30 8.56 3.22 -1.75
CA LYS A 30 7.48 2.41 -1.15
C LYS A 30 7.42 0.99 -1.71
N ARG A 31 7.65 0.80 -3.01
CA ARG A 31 7.72 -0.54 -3.63
C ARG A 31 8.91 -1.34 -3.09
N ARG A 32 10.08 -0.71 -2.96
CA ARG A 32 11.29 -1.35 -2.40
C ARG A 32 11.09 -1.73 -0.95
N GLU A 33 10.55 -0.84 -0.11
CA GLU A 33 10.21 -1.11 1.28
C GLU A 33 9.23 -2.29 1.40
N LYS A 34 8.18 -2.31 0.57
CA LYS A 34 7.24 -3.44 0.54
C LYS A 34 7.94 -4.76 0.18
N LYS A 35 8.85 -4.75 -0.80
CA LYS A 35 9.63 -5.94 -1.18
C LYS A 35 10.54 -6.39 -0.05
N GLN A 36 11.20 -5.46 0.65
CA GLN A 36 12.01 -5.78 1.84
C GLN A 36 11.15 -6.39 2.96
N ARG A 37 9.95 -5.87 3.22
CA ARG A 37 9.03 -6.46 4.21
C ARG A 37 8.64 -7.90 3.90
N LEU A 38 8.65 -8.32 2.63
CA LEU A 38 8.39 -9.71 2.25
C LEU A 38 9.59 -10.63 2.53
N LEU A 39 10.81 -10.07 2.60
CA LEU A 39 12.01 -10.80 2.98
C LEU A 39 12.13 -10.96 4.50
N LEU A 40 11.49 -10.07 5.27
CA LEU A 40 11.44 -10.19 6.72
C LEU A 40 10.57 -11.38 7.15
N PRO A 41 10.91 -12.06 8.26
CA PRO A 41 10.06 -13.08 8.85
C PRO A 41 8.65 -12.53 9.10
N LYS A 42 7.64 -13.34 8.75
CA LYS A 42 6.26 -12.99 9.06
C LYS A 42 6.06 -12.97 10.58
N PRO A 43 5.37 -11.95 11.12
CA PRO A 43 5.05 -11.91 12.55
C PRO A 43 4.17 -13.10 12.91
N THR A 44 4.27 -13.58 14.15
CA THR A 44 3.42 -14.67 14.66
C THR A 44 1.95 -14.31 14.52
N PRO A 45 1.08 -15.26 14.14
CA PRO A 45 -0.35 -14.98 14.04
C PRO A 45 -0.89 -14.69 15.44
N SER A 46 -1.59 -13.57 15.58
CA SER A 46 -2.03 -13.03 16.89
C SER A 46 -3.54 -13.00 17.07
N ILE A 47 -4.31 -13.32 16.03
CA ILE A 47 -5.77 -13.25 16.05
C ILE A 47 -6.32 -14.68 16.20
N PRO A 48 -6.86 -15.05 17.36
CA PRO A 48 -7.42 -16.38 17.57
C PRO A 48 -8.82 -16.51 16.95
N CYS A 49 -9.18 -17.71 16.50
CA CYS A 49 -10.56 -18.06 16.24
C CYS A 49 -11.29 -18.33 17.58
N PRO A 50 -12.51 -17.80 17.76
CA PRO A 50 -13.29 -18.07 18.97
C PRO A 50 -13.83 -19.51 19.07
N GLN A 51 -13.85 -20.27 17.96
CA GLN A 51 -14.51 -21.58 17.90
C GLN A 51 -13.54 -22.76 17.71
N CYS A 52 -12.26 -22.49 17.44
CA CYS A 52 -11.25 -23.53 17.27
C CYS A 52 -9.84 -22.99 17.60
N PRO A 53 -8.82 -23.86 17.77
CA PRO A 53 -7.45 -23.46 18.13
C PRO A 53 -6.68 -22.68 17.04
N ARG A 54 -7.34 -22.30 15.93
CA ARG A 54 -6.68 -21.72 14.77
C ARG A 54 -6.35 -20.24 15.00
N MET A 55 -5.14 -19.84 14.63
CA MET A 55 -4.69 -18.43 14.68
C MET A 55 -4.52 -17.84 13.29
N PHE A 56 -4.74 -16.53 13.16
CA PHE A 56 -4.71 -15.79 11.91
C PHE A 56 -3.80 -14.57 12.00
N HIS A 57 -3.20 -14.20 10.86
CA HIS A 57 -2.40 -12.97 10.72
C HIS A 57 -3.23 -11.74 10.35
N ALA A 58 -4.49 -11.94 9.92
CA ALA A 58 -5.36 -10.86 9.47
C ALA A 58 -6.83 -11.17 9.77
N THR A 59 -7.59 -10.11 10.08
CA THR A 59 -9.03 -10.18 10.36
C THR A 59 -9.83 -10.71 9.18
N PHE A 60 -9.41 -10.41 7.95
CA PHE A 60 -10.05 -10.94 6.75
C PHE A 60 -9.99 -12.48 6.68
N GLY A 61 -8.83 -13.06 7.01
CA GLY A 61 -8.66 -14.51 7.07
C GLY A 61 -9.55 -15.16 8.13
N LEU A 62 -9.62 -14.56 9.31
CA LEU A 62 -10.54 -15.00 10.36
C LEU A 62 -12.00 -14.92 9.90
N ARG A 63 -12.44 -13.79 9.32
CA ARG A 63 -13.83 -13.60 8.88
C ARG A 63 -14.22 -14.61 7.80
N SER A 64 -13.34 -14.88 6.84
CA SER A 64 -13.56 -15.92 5.84
C SER A 64 -13.68 -17.29 6.49
N HIS A 65 -12.77 -17.62 7.41
CA HIS A 65 -12.79 -18.87 8.15
C HIS A 65 -14.09 -19.07 8.95
N LEU A 66 -14.53 -18.05 9.69
CA LEU A 66 -15.80 -18.09 10.41
C LEU A 66 -16.99 -18.35 9.48
N ARG A 67 -16.96 -17.78 8.27
CA ARG A 67 -18.01 -17.97 7.28
C ARG A 67 -18.03 -19.37 6.68
N PHE A 68 -16.89 -20.00 6.42
CA PHE A 68 -16.89 -21.29 5.72
C PHE A 68 -16.83 -22.50 6.66
N GLU A 69 -16.16 -22.36 7.81
CA GLU A 69 -15.92 -23.48 8.73
C GLU A 69 -16.90 -23.50 9.91
N HIS A 70 -17.54 -22.36 10.21
CA HIS A 70 -18.38 -22.19 11.39
C HIS A 70 -19.80 -21.67 11.09
N GLN A 71 -20.15 -21.47 9.82
CA GLN A 71 -21.50 -21.10 9.39
C GLN A 71 -22.39 -22.36 9.40
N GLY A 72 -22.79 -22.77 10.59
CA GLY A 72 -23.59 -23.98 10.83
C GLY A 72 -23.53 -24.54 12.25
N LYS A 73 -22.90 -23.84 13.20
CA LYS A 73 -23.05 -24.08 14.64
C LYS A 73 -23.84 -22.96 15.29
#